data_AF-A0A3M0JGG4-F1
#
_entry.id   AF-A0A3M0JGG4-F1
#
_cell.length_a   1.000
_cell.length_b   1.000
_cell.length_c   1.000
_cell.angle_alpha   90.00
_cell.angle_beta   90.00
_cell.angle_gamma   90.00
#
_symmetry.space_group_name_H-M   'P 1'
#
loop_
_entity.id
_entity.type
_entity.pdbx_description
1 polymer ?
#
loop_
_entity_poly.entity_id
_entity_poly.type
_entity_poly.pdbx_seq_one_letter_code
_entity_poly.pdbx_strand_id
1 'polypeptide(L)'
;MIKFIFKKLKYKEYEKDVAIEEIDGLQLVKKLAKNMEEMFHKKSEAVRRLVEAAEDAYLKHEFDADLQYEYFNAVLINERDEEGNYLELGKEFILVPNDHFNNLPVNISLSDVQVPTNMYNKDPAIVNGVYWSESLNKVFVDNFDRDPSLIWQYFGSAKGFFRQYPGIKWEPDENGVIAFDCRNRKWYIQAATSPKDVVILVDVSGSMKGLRLTIAKQTVSSILDTLGDDDFFNIIAVKMTSRDPKLTSEYNEELHYVEPCLNGTLVQADRANKEHFREHLDKLFAKGIGMLDIALNEAFNMLNEFNHTGQGSICSQAIMLITDGAVDTYDTIFAKYNWPDRKVSTLSPLLNGKPKTPYPI
;
A
#
# COMPACT_ATOMS: atom_id res chain seq x y z
N MET A 1 -27.66 45.31 -31.07
CA MET A 1 -26.48 45.84 -31.79
C MET A 1 -25.64 46.81 -30.94
N ILE A 2 -26.24 47.74 -30.18
CA ILE A 2 -25.52 48.76 -29.38
C ILE A 2 -24.71 48.17 -28.19
N LYS A 3 -25.21 47.12 -27.52
CA LYS A 3 -24.50 46.45 -26.40
C LYS A 3 -23.18 45.77 -26.81
N PHE A 4 -23.08 45.31 -28.06
CA PHE A 4 -21.88 44.64 -28.59
C PHE A 4 -20.80 45.65 -28.98
N ILE A 5 -21.22 46.82 -29.49
CA ILE A 5 -20.33 47.93 -29.84
C ILE A 5 -19.71 48.56 -28.59
N PHE A 6 -20.47 48.71 -27.50
CA PHE A 6 -19.96 49.20 -26.21
C PHE A 6 -18.90 48.28 -25.58
N LYS A 7 -19.05 46.95 -25.71
CA LYS A 7 -18.04 46.00 -25.24
C LYS A 7 -16.73 46.16 -26.02
N LYS A 8 -16.80 46.30 -27.34
CA LYS A 8 -15.61 46.45 -28.20
C LYS A 8 -14.89 47.78 -28.00
N LEU A 9 -15.61 48.87 -27.69
CA LEU A 9 -15.03 50.17 -27.36
C LEU A 9 -14.34 50.19 -25.99
N LYS A 10 -14.91 49.53 -24.97
CA LYS A 10 -14.30 49.43 -23.64
C LYS A 10 -12.94 48.74 -23.65
N TYR A 11 -12.72 47.72 -24.48
CA TYR A 11 -11.42 47.03 -24.55
C TYR A 11 -10.38 47.78 -25.39
N LYS A 12 -10.81 48.64 -26.34
CA LYS A 12 -9.92 49.48 -27.16
C LYS A 12 -9.17 50.55 -26.38
N GLU A 13 -9.72 51.02 -25.26
CA GLU A 13 -9.01 51.96 -24.38
C GLU A 13 -7.85 51.29 -23.63
N TYR A 14 -7.97 49.99 -23.32
CA TYR A 14 -6.92 49.20 -22.64
C TYR A 14 -5.95 48.49 -23.61
N GLU A 15 -6.24 48.44 -24.91
CA GLU A 15 -5.31 47.91 -25.94
C GLU A 15 -3.97 48.66 -26.01
N LYS A 16 -3.92 49.91 -25.52
CA LYS A 16 -2.66 50.67 -25.43
C LYS A 16 -1.74 50.18 -24.30
N ASP A 17 -2.30 49.51 -23.30
CA ASP A 17 -1.60 49.01 -22.10
C ASP A 17 -1.46 47.47 -22.11
N VAL A 18 -1.95 46.79 -23.15
CA VAL A 18 -1.98 45.32 -23.24
C VAL A 18 -1.41 44.86 -24.58
N ALA A 19 -0.35 44.06 -24.52
CA ALA A 19 0.21 43.37 -25.69
C ALA A 19 -0.56 42.05 -25.93
N ILE A 20 -1.03 41.85 -27.16
CA ILE A 20 -1.60 40.57 -27.59
C ILE A 20 -0.45 39.74 -28.15
N GLU A 21 -0.11 38.65 -27.46
CA GLU A 21 0.87 37.67 -27.92
C GLU A 21 0.17 36.39 -28.38
N GLU A 22 0.55 35.89 -29.55
CA GLU A 22 0.11 34.59 -30.03
C GLU A 22 0.94 33.49 -29.38
N ILE A 23 0.30 32.60 -28.63
CA ILE A 23 0.97 31.51 -27.92
C ILE A 23 0.95 30.25 -28.80
N ASP A 24 2.13 29.78 -29.21
CA ASP A 24 2.29 28.49 -29.86
C ASP A 24 2.11 27.36 -28.83
N GLY A 25 0.98 26.66 -28.90
CA GLY A 25 0.66 25.56 -28.00
C GLY A 25 1.66 24.40 -28.07
N LEU A 26 2.27 24.12 -29.23
CA LEU A 26 3.26 23.06 -29.36
C LEU A 26 4.56 23.43 -28.63
N GLN A 27 4.99 24.69 -28.76
CA GLN A 27 6.16 25.18 -28.03
C GLN A 27 5.91 25.22 -26.52
N LEU A 28 4.71 25.61 -26.10
CA LEU A 28 4.34 25.62 -24.69
C LEU A 28 4.39 24.21 -24.09
N VAL A 29 3.81 23.22 -24.76
CA VAL A 29 3.83 21.81 -24.31
C VAL A 29 5.26 21.27 -24.27
N LYS A 30 6.10 21.56 -25.28
CA LYS A 30 7.51 21.14 -25.27
C LYS A 30 8.29 21.77 -24.12
N LYS A 31 8.07 23.06 -23.85
CA LYS A 31 8.69 23.76 -22.72
C LYS A 31 8.24 23.16 -21.38
N LEU A 32 6.95 22.87 -21.23
CA LEU A 32 6.41 22.23 -20.04
C LEU A 32 7.00 20.84 -19.82
N ALA A 33 7.03 20.01 -20.87
CA ALA A 33 7.60 18.67 -20.82
C ALA A 33 9.07 18.70 -20.36
N LYS A 34 9.87 19.61 -20.92
CA LYS A 34 11.27 19.79 -20.51
C LYS A 34 11.40 20.24 -19.05
N ASN A 35 10.59 21.20 -18.62
CA ASN A 35 10.61 21.65 -17.21
C ASN A 35 10.22 20.51 -16.25
N MET A 36 9.25 19.67 -16.63
CA MET A 36 8.85 18.51 -15.85
C MET A 36 9.95 17.46 -15.80
N GLU A 37 10.60 17.16 -16.93
CA GLU A 37 11.75 16.25 -17.00
C GLU A 37 12.88 16.71 -16.06
N GLU A 38 13.27 17.99 -16.12
CA GLU A 38 14.29 18.55 -15.23
C GLU A 38 13.89 18.47 -13.74
N MET A 39 12.61 18.75 -13.42
CA MET A 39 12.09 18.63 -12.06
C MET A 39 12.15 17.17 -11.57
N PHE A 40 11.71 16.21 -12.38
CA PHE A 40 11.75 14.79 -12.00
C PHE A 40 13.19 14.27 -11.88
N HIS A 41 14.10 14.75 -12.73
CA HIS A 41 15.51 14.38 -12.65
C HIS A 41 16.14 14.83 -11.33
N LYS A 42 15.89 16.07 -10.90
CA LYS A 42 16.37 16.58 -9.59
C LYS A 42 15.82 15.78 -8.41
N LYS A 43 14.52 15.44 -8.45
CA LYS A 43 13.88 14.62 -7.41
C LYS A 43 14.46 13.20 -7.37
N SER A 44 14.71 12.60 -8.53
CA SER A 44 15.35 11.29 -8.64
C SER A 44 16.78 11.32 -8.07
N GLU A 45 17.56 12.37 -8.35
CA GLU A 45 18.90 12.51 -7.80
C GLU A 45 18.89 12.66 -6.27
N ALA A 46 17.95 13.43 -5.71
CA ALA A 46 17.78 13.58 -4.26
C ALA A 46 17.47 12.24 -3.58
N VAL A 47 16.59 11.43 -4.18
CA VAL A 47 16.28 10.07 -3.71
C VAL A 47 17.50 9.17 -3.80
N ARG A 48 18.26 9.21 -4.91
CA ARG A 48 19.47 8.38 -5.08
C ARG A 48 20.50 8.65 -3.98
N ARG A 49 20.74 9.92 -3.64
CA ARG A 49 21.65 10.28 -2.54
C ARG A 49 21.18 9.76 -1.19
N LEU A 50 19.87 9.76 -0.94
CA LEU A 50 19.30 9.18 0.28
C LEU A 50 19.47 7.66 0.33
N VAL A 51 19.29 6.97 -0.80
CA VAL A 51 19.51 5.52 -0.91
C VAL A 51 20.98 5.18 -0.64
N GLU A 52 21.91 5.85 -1.33
CA GLU A 52 23.36 5.64 -1.14
C GLU A 52 23.76 5.87 0.33
N ALA A 53 23.28 6.96 0.95
CA ALA A 53 23.56 7.26 2.35
C ALA A 53 22.94 6.25 3.31
N ALA A 54 21.74 5.75 3.03
CA ALA A 54 21.06 4.75 3.85
C ALA A 54 21.77 3.40 3.79
N GLU A 55 22.16 2.95 2.60
CA GLU A 55 22.91 1.70 2.40
C GLU A 55 24.28 1.77 3.09
N ASP A 56 25.00 2.87 2.92
CA ASP A 56 26.30 3.10 3.57
C ASP A 56 26.19 3.13 5.10
N ALA A 57 25.15 3.80 5.63
CA ALA A 57 24.93 3.89 7.06
C ALA A 57 24.55 2.54 7.67
N TYR A 58 23.69 1.79 6.97
CA TYR A 58 23.30 0.45 7.40
C TYR A 58 24.48 -0.52 7.36
N LEU A 59 25.31 -0.48 6.31
CA LEU A 59 26.48 -1.36 6.16
C LEU A 59 27.56 -1.13 7.22
N LYS A 60 27.69 0.10 7.72
CA LYS A 60 28.62 0.46 8.79
C LYS A 60 28.08 0.16 10.19
N HIS A 61 26.79 -0.11 10.33
CA HIS A 61 26.14 -0.33 11.61
C HIS A 61 26.23 -1.79 12.03
N GLU A 62 26.71 -2.03 13.25
CA GLU A 62 26.65 -3.35 13.89
C GLU A 62 25.48 -3.40 14.86
N PHE A 63 24.71 -4.48 14.82
CA PHE A 63 23.53 -4.63 15.67
C PHE A 63 23.94 -4.78 17.15
N ASP A 64 23.38 -3.92 18.00
CA ASP A 64 23.58 -3.95 19.45
C ASP A 64 22.22 -4.05 20.16
N ALA A 65 21.98 -5.16 20.85
CA ALA A 65 20.73 -5.43 21.54
C ALA A 65 20.50 -4.52 22.76
N ASP A 66 21.57 -4.01 23.36
CA ASP A 66 21.56 -3.20 24.58
C ASP A 66 21.69 -1.70 24.30
N LEU A 67 21.66 -1.31 23.02
CA LEU A 67 21.77 0.08 22.57
C LEU A 67 20.67 0.94 23.20
N GLN A 68 21.10 1.90 24.03
CA GLN A 68 20.21 2.95 24.55
C GLN A 68 20.40 4.21 23.73
N TYR A 69 19.42 4.51 22.87
CA TYR A 69 19.43 5.71 22.05
C TYR A 69 18.09 6.44 22.13
N GLU A 70 18.16 7.72 22.49
CA GLU A 70 17.00 8.60 22.54
C GLU A 70 16.88 9.37 21.23
N TYR A 71 15.68 9.32 20.64
CA TYR A 71 15.35 10.01 19.39
C TYR A 71 14.09 10.85 19.56
N PHE A 72 13.84 11.74 18.61
CA PHE A 72 12.63 12.57 18.58
C PHE A 72 11.46 11.75 18.02
N ASN A 73 10.53 11.36 18.89
CA ASN A 73 9.31 10.70 18.47
C ASN A 73 8.27 11.74 18.06
N ALA A 74 7.80 11.69 16.82
CA ALA A 74 6.91 12.69 16.22
C ALA A 74 5.61 12.93 17.02
N VAL A 75 5.16 11.94 17.81
CA VAL A 75 3.96 12.03 18.66
C VAL A 75 4.27 12.66 20.02
N LEU A 76 5.45 12.37 20.56
CA LEU A 76 5.83 12.72 21.93
C LEU A 76 6.56 14.07 22.00
N ILE A 77 7.07 14.60 20.88
CA ILE A 77 7.80 15.87 20.88
C ILE A 77 6.96 17.01 21.50
N ASN A 78 7.61 17.76 22.39
CA ASN A 78 7.03 18.84 23.17
C ASN A 78 5.89 18.44 24.13
N GLU A 79 5.66 17.13 24.34
CA GLU A 79 4.75 16.67 25.40
C GLU A 79 5.43 16.71 26.76
N ARG A 80 4.65 17.06 27.78
CA ARG A 80 5.11 17.18 29.17
C ARG A 80 4.27 16.30 30.10
N ASP A 81 4.90 15.78 31.13
CA ASP A 81 4.20 15.09 32.22
C ASP A 81 3.50 16.07 33.18
N GLU A 82 2.79 15.54 34.17
CA GLU A 82 2.10 16.32 35.21
C GLU A 82 3.05 17.17 36.06
N GLU A 83 4.34 16.81 36.09
CA GLU A 83 5.40 17.50 36.82
C GLU A 83 6.09 18.59 35.97
N GLY A 84 5.72 18.70 34.69
CA GLY A 84 6.25 19.66 33.73
C GLY A 84 7.55 19.24 33.05
N ASN A 85 8.06 18.03 33.28
CA ASN A 85 9.21 17.47 32.57
C ASN A 85 8.80 16.97 31.19
N TYR A 86 9.72 16.98 30.23
CA TYR A 86 9.46 16.39 28.91
C TYR A 86 9.31 14.87 29.02
N LEU A 87 8.34 14.31 28.30
CA LEU A 87 8.21 12.87 28.19
C LEU A 87 9.46 12.25 27.56
N GLU A 88 9.73 10.99 27.89
CA GLU A 88 10.80 10.23 27.25
C GLU A 88 10.57 10.18 25.72
N LEU A 89 11.62 10.41 24.92
CA LEU A 89 11.56 10.61 23.45
C LEU A 89 10.81 11.88 22.99
N GLY A 90 10.27 12.66 23.92
CA GLY A 90 9.45 13.85 23.68
C GLY A 90 10.16 15.19 23.89
N LYS A 91 11.50 15.17 24.01
CA LYS A 91 12.38 16.34 24.23
C LYS A 91 11.96 17.58 23.44
N GLU A 92 12.42 18.74 23.92
CA GLU A 92 12.19 20.02 23.24
C GLU A 92 12.57 19.95 21.76
N PHE A 93 11.58 20.24 20.90
CA PHE A 93 11.74 20.22 19.46
C PHE A 93 11.15 21.50 18.89
N ILE A 94 12.02 22.40 18.43
CA ILE A 94 11.63 23.74 17.99
C ILE A 94 10.89 23.62 16.66
N LEU A 95 9.59 23.92 16.67
CA LEU A 95 8.75 23.94 15.49
C LEU A 95 8.41 25.38 15.12
N VAL A 96 8.74 25.78 13.90
CA VAL A 96 8.50 27.13 13.38
C VAL A 96 7.57 27.03 12.17
N PRO A 97 6.49 27.82 12.11
CA PRO A 97 5.64 27.90 10.92
C PRO A 97 6.47 28.27 9.69
N ASN A 98 6.30 27.51 8.62
CA ASN A 98 7.05 27.70 7.39
C ASN A 98 6.12 27.80 6.17
N ASP A 99 6.21 28.91 5.43
CA ASP A 99 5.39 29.17 4.24
C ASP A 99 5.51 28.07 3.18
N HIS A 100 6.70 27.45 3.06
CA HIS A 100 6.96 26.37 2.11
C HIS A 100 6.15 25.10 2.41
N PHE A 101 5.80 24.89 3.68
CA PHE A 101 5.02 23.75 4.15
C PHE A 101 3.60 24.16 4.53
N ASN A 102 2.98 25.07 3.78
CA ASN A 102 1.62 25.57 4.02
C ASN A 102 1.41 26.16 5.43
N ASN A 103 2.41 26.86 5.97
CA ASN A 103 2.43 27.39 7.34
C ASN A 103 2.30 26.34 8.44
N LEU A 104 2.60 25.07 8.14
CA LEU A 104 2.74 24.05 9.15
C LEU A 104 3.97 24.34 10.03
N PRO A 105 3.87 24.13 11.35
CA PRO A 105 4.99 24.25 12.26
C PRO A 105 5.94 23.05 12.03
N VAL A 106 7.13 23.32 11.50
CA VAL A 106 8.12 22.30 11.12
C VAL A 106 9.50 22.61 11.73
N ASN A 107 10.35 21.59 11.85
CA ASN A 107 11.76 21.74 12.17
C ASN A 107 12.61 21.43 10.94
N ILE A 108 13.19 22.47 10.33
CA ILE A 108 14.04 22.35 9.14
C ILE A 108 15.47 21.87 9.45
N SER A 109 15.85 21.72 10.73
CA SER A 109 17.19 21.27 11.10
C SER A 109 17.27 19.76 11.34
N LEU A 110 16.16 19.13 11.72
CA LEU A 110 16.11 17.74 12.16
C LEU A 110 14.89 17.01 11.62
N SER A 111 15.05 15.72 11.32
CA SER A 111 13.92 14.80 11.14
C SER A 111 13.43 14.26 12.49
N ASP A 112 12.21 13.78 12.49
CA ASP A 112 11.63 12.99 13.58
C ASP A 112 11.29 11.58 13.12
N VAL A 113 10.87 10.76 14.06
CA VAL A 113 10.48 9.37 13.82
C VAL A 113 9.10 9.09 14.37
N GLN A 114 8.24 8.57 13.52
CA GLN A 114 6.96 7.98 13.90
C GLN A 114 7.12 6.46 14.02
N VAL A 115 6.58 5.90 15.09
CA VAL A 115 6.48 4.45 15.32
C VAL A 115 4.99 4.09 15.41
N PRO A 116 4.53 3.05 14.71
CA PRO A 116 3.14 2.60 14.79
C PRO A 116 2.73 2.26 16.23
N THR A 117 1.48 2.57 16.58
CA THR A 117 0.94 2.41 17.95
C THR A 117 0.99 0.95 18.48
N ASN A 118 1.01 -0.03 17.57
CA ASN A 118 1.11 -1.46 17.91
C ASN A 118 2.56 -1.94 18.13
N MET A 119 3.55 -1.07 18.02
CA MET A 119 4.97 -1.38 18.18
C MET A 119 5.56 -0.69 19.40
N TYR A 120 6.56 -1.33 20.01
CA TYR A 120 7.24 -0.77 21.18
C TYR A 120 8.40 0.14 20.75
N ASN A 121 8.39 1.41 21.20
CA ASN A 121 9.40 2.40 20.82
C ASN A 121 10.85 2.00 21.14
N LYS A 122 11.07 1.21 22.21
CA LYS A 122 12.40 0.74 22.61
C LYS A 122 12.72 -0.69 22.18
N ASP A 123 11.98 -1.23 21.20
CA ASP A 123 12.36 -2.50 20.60
C ASP A 123 13.79 -2.38 20.03
N PRO A 124 14.73 -3.29 20.36
CA PRO A 124 16.11 -3.20 19.88
C PRO A 124 16.21 -3.05 18.36
N ALA A 125 15.33 -3.68 17.59
CA ALA A 125 15.31 -3.55 16.14
C ALA A 125 14.88 -2.15 15.65
N ILE A 126 13.99 -1.48 16.38
CA ILE A 126 13.61 -0.08 16.11
C ILE A 126 14.76 0.84 16.52
N VAL A 127 15.29 0.70 17.74
CA VAL A 127 16.32 1.59 18.27
C VAL A 127 17.58 1.57 17.41
N ASN A 128 18.06 0.38 17.03
CA ASN A 128 19.17 0.24 16.09
C ASN A 128 18.85 0.90 14.75
N GLY A 129 17.64 0.65 14.23
CA GLY A 129 17.13 1.24 12.99
C GLY A 129 17.16 2.76 12.98
N VAL A 130 16.66 3.34 14.06
CA VAL A 130 16.58 4.78 14.27
C VAL A 130 17.96 5.39 14.46
N TYR A 131 18.86 4.70 15.17
CA TYR A 131 20.24 5.12 15.39
C TYR A 131 21.02 5.28 14.08
N TRP A 132 21.13 4.22 13.26
CA TRP A 132 21.92 4.35 12.02
C TRP A 132 21.28 5.31 11.02
N SER A 133 19.94 5.40 11.00
CA SER A 133 19.21 6.31 10.11
C SER A 133 19.29 7.79 10.53
N GLU A 134 19.86 8.11 11.69
CA GLU A 134 20.16 9.51 12.07
C GLU A 134 21.10 10.18 11.07
N SER A 135 22.01 9.42 10.46
CA SER A 135 22.92 9.90 9.42
C SER A 135 22.21 10.53 8.22
N LEU A 136 20.94 10.15 7.97
CA LEU A 136 20.12 10.70 6.88
C LEU A 136 19.73 12.16 7.11
N ASN A 137 19.75 12.66 8.36
CA ASN A 137 19.45 14.07 8.67
C ASN A 137 20.27 15.03 7.83
N LYS A 138 21.58 14.77 7.71
CA LYS A 138 22.48 15.60 6.93
C LYS A 138 22.08 15.62 5.45
N VAL A 139 21.73 14.47 4.91
CA VAL A 139 21.35 14.33 3.49
C VAL A 139 20.00 14.98 3.23
N PHE A 140 19.05 14.90 4.16
CA PHE A 140 17.78 15.58 4.05
C PHE A 140 17.94 17.11 3.97
N VAL A 141 18.76 17.69 4.85
CA VAL A 141 19.08 19.12 4.85
C VAL A 141 19.82 19.50 3.57
N ASP A 142 20.88 18.77 3.22
CA ASP A 142 21.67 19.02 2.00
C ASP A 142 20.81 18.95 0.72
N ASN A 143 19.83 18.05 0.68
CA ASN A 143 18.89 17.95 -0.44
C ASN A 143 17.97 19.17 -0.52
N PHE A 144 17.43 19.61 0.62
CA PHE A 144 16.54 20.77 0.70
C PHE A 144 17.29 22.07 0.32
N ASP A 145 18.54 22.22 0.76
CA ASP A 145 19.38 23.37 0.41
C ASP A 145 19.70 23.43 -1.10
N ARG A 146 19.81 22.27 -1.76
CA ARG A 146 20.07 22.17 -3.20
C ARG A 146 18.82 22.35 -4.04
N ASP A 147 17.68 21.85 -3.57
CA ASP A 147 16.39 21.99 -4.24
C ASP A 147 15.31 22.43 -3.23
N PRO A 148 15.11 23.74 -3.06
CA PRO A 148 14.06 24.27 -2.20
C PRO A 148 12.64 23.94 -2.67
N SER A 149 12.45 23.33 -3.85
CA SER A 149 11.12 22.87 -4.28
C SER A 149 10.71 21.52 -3.65
N LEU A 150 11.64 20.86 -2.96
CA LEU A 150 11.37 19.61 -2.24
C LEU A 150 10.41 19.86 -1.08
N ILE A 151 9.41 19.00 -0.97
CA ILE A 151 8.45 18.98 0.14
C ILE A 151 8.94 17.99 1.21
N TRP A 152 8.15 16.96 1.52
CA TRP A 152 8.50 15.90 2.43
C TRP A 152 9.56 14.97 1.85
N GLN A 153 10.60 14.73 2.65
CA GLN A 153 11.54 13.63 2.43
C GLN A 153 11.33 12.63 3.56
N TYR A 154 11.37 11.34 3.25
CA TYR A 154 11.08 10.32 4.25
C TYR A 154 11.76 8.99 3.97
N PHE A 155 11.94 8.22 5.04
CA PHE A 155 12.46 6.86 5.03
C PHE A 155 11.48 5.96 5.79
N GLY A 156 10.92 4.96 5.11
CA GLY A 156 10.10 3.92 5.73
C GLY A 156 10.93 2.67 5.96
N SER A 157 11.02 2.23 7.22
CA SER A 157 11.76 1.02 7.56
C SER A 157 10.91 -0.24 7.37
N ALA A 158 11.55 -1.33 6.96
CA ALA A 158 10.94 -2.67 7.01
C ALA A 158 10.55 -3.09 8.44
N LYS A 159 11.19 -2.49 9.46
CA LYS A 159 10.85 -2.67 10.87
C LYS A 159 9.61 -1.86 11.29
N GLY A 160 9.07 -0.99 10.45
CA GLY A 160 7.80 -0.28 10.67
C GLY A 160 7.93 1.17 11.14
N PHE A 161 9.08 1.61 11.64
CA PHE A 161 9.29 3.02 11.96
C PHE A 161 9.44 3.86 10.68
N PHE A 162 9.00 5.11 10.76
CA PHE A 162 8.96 6.06 9.67
C PHE A 162 9.70 7.33 10.08
N ARG A 163 10.76 7.70 9.35
CA ARG A 163 11.53 8.93 9.59
C ARG A 163 11.11 9.98 8.57
N GLN A 164 10.77 11.19 9.02
CA GLN A 164 10.27 12.27 8.16
C GLN A 164 11.06 13.57 8.34
N TYR A 165 11.38 14.21 7.22
CA TYR A 165 11.99 15.53 7.18
C TYR A 165 11.15 16.50 6.32
N PRO A 166 10.98 17.76 6.76
CA PRO A 166 11.34 18.29 8.09
C PRO A 166 10.51 17.64 9.21
N GLY A 167 11.00 17.65 10.45
CA GLY A 167 10.27 17.07 11.58
C GLY A 167 9.01 17.87 11.91
N ILE A 168 7.93 17.18 12.28
CA ILE A 168 6.61 17.72 12.59
C ILE A 168 5.96 17.02 13.78
N LYS A 169 5.14 17.75 14.53
CA LYS A 169 4.33 17.11 15.57
C LYS A 169 3.15 16.38 14.94
N TRP A 170 3.02 15.08 15.25
CA TRP A 170 1.88 14.27 14.86
C TRP A 170 0.85 14.28 15.97
N GLU A 171 -0.40 14.52 15.58
CA GLU A 171 -1.53 14.51 16.50
C GLU A 171 -2.24 13.15 16.42
N PRO A 172 -2.30 12.39 17.53
CA PRO A 172 -3.07 11.16 17.57
C PRO A 172 -4.58 11.46 17.57
N ASP A 173 -5.39 10.44 17.30
CA ASP A 173 -6.85 10.56 17.41
C ASP A 173 -7.33 10.72 18.87
N GLU A 174 -8.64 10.86 19.07
CA GLU A 174 -9.26 11.01 20.41
C GLU A 174 -8.91 9.87 21.38
N ASN A 175 -8.52 8.70 20.87
CA ASN A 175 -8.11 7.54 21.66
C ASN A 175 -6.59 7.44 21.84
N GLY A 176 -5.83 8.44 21.39
CA GLY A 176 -4.36 8.42 21.43
C GLY A 176 -3.73 7.53 20.36
N VAL A 177 -4.47 7.12 19.33
CA VAL A 177 -4.01 6.17 18.32
C VAL A 177 -3.64 6.89 17.03
N ILE A 178 -2.49 6.48 16.46
CA ILE A 178 -2.11 6.83 15.09
C ILE A 178 -2.23 5.57 14.24
N ALA A 179 -3.18 5.58 13.31
CA ALA A 179 -3.42 4.49 12.36
C ALA A 179 -2.41 4.46 11.19
N PHE A 180 -1.28 5.14 11.32
CA PHE A 180 -0.24 5.20 10.30
C PHE A 180 0.81 4.12 10.52
N ASP A 181 1.00 3.30 9.48
CA ASP A 181 2.12 2.39 9.29
C ASP A 181 2.67 2.62 7.88
N CYS A 182 3.97 2.89 7.75
CA CYS A 182 4.58 3.16 6.46
C CYS A 182 4.50 1.95 5.50
N ARG A 183 4.50 0.72 6.04
CA ARG A 183 4.52 -0.52 5.25
C ARG A 183 3.21 -0.77 4.50
N ASN A 184 2.12 -0.19 4.99
CA ASN A 184 0.79 -0.30 4.39
C ASN A 184 0.51 0.84 3.40
N ARG A 185 1.47 1.73 3.14
CA ARG A 185 1.27 2.87 2.23
C ARG A 185 1.54 2.47 0.79
N LYS A 186 0.71 2.98 -0.13
CA LYS A 186 0.83 2.72 -1.57
C LYS A 186 2.25 2.94 -2.09
N TRP A 187 2.88 4.07 -1.73
CA TRP A 187 4.24 4.40 -2.15
C TRP A 187 5.28 3.38 -1.67
N TYR A 188 5.09 2.80 -0.48
CA TYR A 188 5.99 1.80 0.08
C TYR A 188 5.79 0.47 -0.64
N ILE A 189 4.54 0.04 -0.82
CA ILE A 189 4.19 -1.23 -1.46
C ILE A 189 4.64 -1.25 -2.92
N GLN A 190 4.40 -0.16 -3.66
CA GLN A 190 4.83 -0.02 -5.06
C GLN A 190 6.35 -0.05 -5.21
N ALA A 191 7.09 0.45 -4.23
CA ALA A 191 8.55 0.39 -4.23
C ALA A 191 9.09 -0.98 -3.79
N ALA A 192 8.39 -1.67 -2.89
CA ALA A 192 8.85 -2.93 -2.30
C ALA A 192 8.45 -4.16 -3.12
N THR A 193 7.42 -4.08 -3.96
CA THR A 193 6.86 -5.23 -4.69
C THR A 193 6.58 -4.88 -6.15
N SER A 194 6.73 -5.86 -7.03
CA SER A 194 6.32 -5.73 -8.43
C SER A 194 4.79 -5.85 -8.57
N PRO A 195 4.21 -5.32 -9.66
CA PRO A 195 2.83 -5.62 -10.04
C PRO A 195 2.54 -7.12 -10.03
N LYS A 196 1.33 -7.50 -9.60
CA LYS A 196 0.94 -8.90 -9.39
C LYS A 196 -0.49 -9.20 -9.82
N ASP A 197 -0.67 -10.42 -10.31
CA ASP A 197 -1.97 -11.03 -10.66
C ASP A 197 -2.37 -11.99 -9.53
N VAL A 198 -3.45 -11.68 -8.80
CA VAL A 198 -3.83 -12.39 -7.58
C VAL A 198 -5.23 -12.99 -7.67
N VAL A 199 -5.35 -14.30 -7.52
CA VAL A 199 -6.65 -14.96 -7.32
C VAL A 199 -6.86 -15.26 -5.85
N ILE A 200 -7.90 -14.69 -5.25
CA ILE A 200 -8.26 -14.89 -3.85
C ILE A 200 -9.37 -15.94 -3.76
N LEU A 201 -9.05 -17.09 -3.19
CA LEU A 201 -9.99 -18.17 -2.89
C LEU A 201 -10.51 -18.01 -1.47
N VAL A 202 -11.82 -17.81 -1.30
CA VAL A 202 -12.46 -17.62 0.01
C VAL A 202 -13.37 -18.80 0.29
N ASP A 203 -13.04 -19.60 1.30
CA ASP A 203 -13.91 -20.67 1.79
C ASP A 203 -15.17 -20.09 2.41
N VAL A 204 -16.34 -20.43 1.84
CA VAL A 204 -17.66 -20.07 2.38
C VAL A 204 -18.49 -21.31 2.69
N SER A 205 -17.82 -22.43 2.99
CA SER A 205 -18.46 -23.66 3.46
C SER A 205 -19.10 -23.50 4.84
N GLY A 206 -19.88 -24.48 5.27
CA GLY A 206 -20.58 -24.46 6.55
C GLY A 206 -19.67 -24.33 7.78
N SER A 207 -18.40 -24.78 7.71
CA SER A 207 -17.43 -24.66 8.82
C SER A 207 -17.03 -23.21 9.11
N MET A 208 -17.16 -22.34 8.09
CA MET A 208 -16.83 -20.92 8.18
C MET A 208 -17.95 -20.09 8.82
N LYS A 209 -19.10 -20.67 9.17
CA LYS A 209 -20.24 -19.93 9.71
C LYS A 209 -19.89 -19.17 11.00
N GLY A 210 -20.37 -17.93 11.10
CA GLY A 210 -20.17 -17.07 12.27
C GLY A 210 -18.85 -16.30 12.18
N LEU A 211 -18.08 -16.29 13.28
CA LEU A 211 -16.87 -15.48 13.43
C LEU A 211 -15.82 -15.74 12.35
N ARG A 212 -15.65 -17.00 11.91
CA ARG A 212 -14.65 -17.39 10.91
C ARG A 212 -14.86 -16.67 9.58
N LEU A 213 -16.09 -16.64 9.06
CA LEU A 213 -16.40 -15.91 7.84
C LEU A 213 -16.24 -14.40 8.01
N THR A 214 -16.59 -13.84 9.18
CA THR A 214 -16.35 -12.41 9.46
C THR A 214 -14.86 -12.08 9.41
N ILE A 215 -14.01 -12.90 10.03
CA ILE A 215 -12.55 -12.74 9.98
C ILE A 215 -12.04 -12.93 8.55
N ALA A 216 -12.57 -13.91 7.80
CA ALA A 216 -12.22 -14.13 6.40
C ALA A 216 -12.49 -12.88 5.55
N LYS A 217 -13.70 -12.31 5.65
CA LYS A 217 -14.08 -11.07 4.95
C LYS A 217 -13.15 -9.92 5.29
N GLN A 218 -12.83 -9.73 6.58
CA GLN A 218 -11.92 -8.69 7.02
C GLN A 218 -10.49 -8.91 6.48
N THR A 219 -10.03 -10.16 6.47
CA THR A 219 -8.71 -10.53 5.94
C THR A 219 -8.62 -10.25 4.45
N VAL A 220 -9.65 -10.61 3.68
CA VAL A 220 -9.74 -10.27 2.25
C VAL A 220 -9.73 -8.75 2.06
N SER A 221 -10.51 -7.99 2.85
CA SER A 221 -10.52 -6.52 2.75
C SER A 221 -9.14 -5.91 3.03
N SER A 222 -8.42 -6.42 4.03
CA SER A 222 -7.03 -6.01 4.33
C SER A 222 -6.05 -6.41 3.23
N ILE A 223 -6.24 -7.56 2.56
CA ILE A 223 -5.45 -7.93 1.38
C ILE A 223 -5.70 -6.94 0.23
N LEU A 224 -6.96 -6.57 -0.03
CA LEU A 224 -7.29 -5.58 -1.07
C LEU A 224 -6.63 -4.22 -0.81
N ASP A 225 -6.46 -3.81 0.45
CA ASP A 225 -5.72 -2.59 0.81
C ASP A 225 -4.24 -2.63 0.43
N THR A 226 -3.65 -3.84 0.33
CA THR A 226 -2.26 -4.03 -0.10
C THR A 226 -2.07 -4.09 -1.61
N LEU A 227 -3.16 -4.14 -2.39
CA LEU A 227 -3.08 -4.16 -3.85
C LEU A 227 -2.96 -2.73 -4.39
N GLY A 228 -1.92 -2.52 -5.20
CA GLY A 228 -1.66 -1.27 -5.92
C GLY A 228 -2.55 -1.13 -7.15
N ASP A 229 -2.53 0.04 -7.79
CA ASP A 229 -3.39 0.29 -8.94
C ASP A 229 -2.89 -0.46 -10.19
N ASP A 230 -1.64 -0.94 -10.21
CA ASP A 230 -1.06 -1.76 -11.28
C ASP A 230 -1.27 -3.28 -11.07
N ASP A 231 -1.91 -3.67 -9.96
CA ASP A 231 -2.20 -5.07 -9.65
C ASP A 231 -3.54 -5.51 -10.26
N PHE A 232 -3.68 -6.80 -10.53
CA PHE A 232 -4.92 -7.41 -11.00
C PHE A 232 -5.40 -8.46 -10.00
N PHE A 233 -6.72 -8.54 -9.80
CA PHE A 233 -7.29 -9.52 -8.88
C PHE A 233 -8.66 -10.03 -9.28
N ASN A 234 -9.03 -11.18 -8.73
CA ASN A 234 -10.40 -11.70 -8.70
C ASN A 234 -10.60 -12.52 -7.41
N ILE A 235 -11.86 -12.68 -7.00
CA ILE A 235 -12.23 -13.38 -5.78
C ILE A 235 -13.24 -14.48 -6.10
N ILE A 236 -12.90 -15.72 -5.76
CA ILE A 236 -13.74 -16.90 -5.95
C ILE A 236 -14.20 -17.39 -4.59
N ALA A 237 -15.52 -17.49 -4.41
CA ALA A 237 -16.13 -18.07 -3.22
C ALA A 237 -16.25 -19.59 -3.38
N VAL A 238 -15.54 -20.32 -2.53
CA VAL A 238 -15.46 -21.78 -2.55
C VAL A 238 -16.61 -22.37 -1.75
N LYS A 239 -17.61 -22.91 -2.45
CA LYS A 239 -18.69 -23.73 -1.87
C LYS A 239 -19.26 -24.69 -2.90
N MET A 240 -19.69 -25.85 -2.43
CA MET A 240 -20.57 -26.74 -3.16
C MET A 240 -22.02 -26.41 -2.81
N THR A 241 -22.83 -26.12 -3.82
CA THR A 241 -24.28 -25.95 -3.64
C THR A 241 -24.96 -27.27 -3.98
N SER A 242 -25.40 -28.03 -2.99
CA SER A 242 -26.30 -29.17 -3.23
C SER A 242 -27.59 -28.61 -3.84
N ARG A 243 -27.90 -28.98 -5.09
CA ARG A 243 -29.15 -28.57 -5.74
C ARG A 243 -30.34 -29.31 -5.13
N ASP A 244 -31.50 -28.68 -5.26
CA ASP A 244 -32.85 -29.10 -4.91
C ASP A 244 -33.08 -30.63 -4.87
N PRO A 245 -33.64 -31.21 -3.78
CA PRO A 245 -33.96 -32.64 -3.70
C PRO A 245 -34.94 -33.16 -4.76
N LYS A 246 -35.49 -32.29 -5.63
CA LYS A 246 -36.41 -32.65 -6.72
C LYS A 246 -35.78 -32.81 -8.11
N LEU A 247 -34.48 -32.52 -8.31
CA LEU A 247 -33.85 -32.64 -9.64
C LEU A 247 -32.87 -33.82 -9.67
N THR A 248 -33.33 -34.95 -10.19
CA THR A 248 -32.62 -36.22 -10.24
C THR A 248 -31.82 -36.36 -11.54
N SER A 249 -30.72 -35.63 -11.66
CA SER A 249 -29.56 -36.01 -12.48
C SER A 249 -28.55 -34.85 -12.46
N GLU A 250 -27.30 -35.17 -12.13
CA GLU A 250 -26.12 -34.31 -12.25
C GLU A 250 -25.85 -33.36 -11.06
N TYR A 251 -24.75 -33.63 -10.35
CA TYR A 251 -24.16 -32.69 -9.40
C TYR A 251 -23.66 -31.49 -10.21
N ASN A 252 -24.30 -30.32 -10.09
CA ASN A 252 -23.74 -29.09 -10.68
C ASN A 252 -22.65 -28.54 -9.75
N GLU A 253 -21.40 -28.82 -10.11
CA GLU A 253 -20.20 -28.22 -9.53
C GLU A 253 -20.08 -26.74 -9.95
N GLU A 254 -20.98 -25.88 -9.48
CA GLU A 254 -20.92 -24.45 -9.82
C GLU A 254 -19.96 -23.72 -8.88
N LEU A 255 -18.81 -23.30 -9.40
CA LEU A 255 -17.95 -22.29 -8.79
C LEU A 255 -18.70 -20.96 -8.70
N HIS A 256 -18.65 -20.31 -7.54
CA HIS A 256 -19.31 -19.02 -7.33
C HIS A 256 -18.27 -17.91 -7.32
N TYR A 257 -18.19 -17.16 -8.40
CA TYR A 257 -17.46 -15.89 -8.43
C TYR A 257 -18.14 -14.88 -7.49
N VAL A 258 -17.35 -14.13 -6.72
CA VAL A 258 -17.90 -13.05 -5.87
C VAL A 258 -18.54 -11.97 -6.74
N GLU A 259 -17.93 -11.70 -7.89
CA GLU A 259 -18.48 -10.85 -8.94
C GLU A 259 -18.76 -11.69 -10.20
N PRO A 260 -20.05 -12.00 -10.51
CA PRO A 260 -20.41 -12.87 -11.62
C PRO A 260 -19.97 -12.39 -13.01
N CYS A 261 -19.78 -11.08 -13.22
CA CYS A 261 -19.36 -10.57 -14.53
C CYS A 261 -17.90 -10.89 -14.89
N LEU A 262 -17.08 -11.32 -13.92
CA LEU A 262 -15.65 -11.59 -14.09
C LEU A 262 -15.33 -13.06 -14.34
N ASN A 263 -16.32 -13.82 -14.83
CA ASN A 263 -16.25 -15.25 -15.08
C ASN A 263 -14.98 -15.63 -15.88
N GLY A 264 -13.94 -16.09 -15.17
CA GLY A 264 -12.65 -16.49 -15.75
C GLY A 264 -11.63 -15.36 -16.03
N THR A 265 -11.83 -14.13 -15.54
CA THR A 265 -10.88 -13.02 -15.78
C THR A 265 -10.49 -12.27 -14.50
N LEU A 266 -9.46 -11.42 -14.57
CA LEU A 266 -9.04 -10.54 -13.48
C LEU A 266 -9.41 -9.08 -13.78
N VAL A 267 -9.56 -8.26 -12.73
CA VAL A 267 -9.74 -6.82 -12.84
C VAL A 267 -8.61 -6.06 -12.21
N GLN A 268 -8.37 -4.85 -12.70
CA GLN A 268 -7.44 -3.92 -12.09
C GLN A 268 -7.86 -3.57 -10.66
N ALA A 269 -6.92 -3.55 -9.73
CA ALA A 269 -7.12 -3.23 -8.32
C ALA A 269 -7.23 -1.72 -8.05
N ASP A 270 -8.03 -1.03 -8.87
CA ASP A 270 -8.38 0.36 -8.64
C ASP A 270 -9.32 0.54 -7.44
N ARG A 271 -9.52 1.78 -7.02
CA ARG A 271 -10.37 2.09 -5.87
C ARG A 271 -11.82 1.64 -6.06
N ALA A 272 -12.38 1.83 -7.25
CA ALA A 272 -13.78 1.55 -7.53
C ALA A 272 -14.07 0.04 -7.52
N ASN A 273 -13.23 -0.76 -8.17
CA ASN A 273 -13.31 -2.21 -8.19
C ASN A 273 -13.13 -2.78 -6.78
N LYS A 274 -12.15 -2.28 -6.01
CA LYS A 274 -11.95 -2.73 -4.61
C LYS A 274 -13.18 -2.43 -3.74
N GLU A 275 -13.77 -1.24 -3.84
CA GLU A 275 -14.99 -0.88 -3.10
C GLU A 275 -16.18 -1.76 -3.55
N HIS A 276 -16.34 -2.00 -4.85
CA HIS A 276 -17.38 -2.88 -5.40
C HIS A 276 -17.28 -4.32 -4.89
N PHE A 277 -16.07 -4.88 -4.84
CA PHE A 277 -15.85 -6.22 -4.29
C PHE A 277 -16.13 -6.28 -2.79
N ARG A 278 -15.83 -5.22 -2.01
CA ARG A 278 -16.16 -5.17 -0.58
C ARG A 278 -17.67 -5.31 -0.32
N GLU A 279 -18.48 -4.61 -1.09
CA GLU A 279 -19.94 -4.72 -1.00
C GLU A 279 -20.45 -6.14 -1.29
N HIS A 280 -19.80 -6.86 -2.20
CA HIS A 280 -20.14 -8.25 -2.54
C HIS A 280 -19.63 -9.25 -1.49
N LEU A 281 -18.44 -9.02 -0.94
CA LEU A 281 -17.90 -9.79 0.17
C LEU A 281 -18.83 -9.75 1.39
N ASP A 282 -19.40 -8.59 1.70
CA ASP A 282 -20.32 -8.44 2.82
C ASP A 282 -21.60 -9.28 2.67
N LYS A 283 -22.05 -9.51 1.43
CA LYS A 283 -23.23 -10.34 1.12
C LYS A 283 -22.96 -11.84 1.17
N LEU A 284 -21.71 -12.28 1.28
CA LEU A 284 -21.38 -13.72 1.36
C LEU A 284 -21.91 -14.34 2.66
N PHE A 285 -22.42 -15.56 2.56
CA PHE A 285 -22.90 -16.36 3.68
C PHE A 285 -22.38 -17.79 3.61
N ALA A 286 -22.07 -18.36 4.77
CA ALA A 286 -21.52 -19.70 4.89
C ALA A 286 -22.59 -20.77 4.64
N LYS A 287 -22.39 -21.64 3.64
CA LYS A 287 -23.26 -22.77 3.32
C LYS A 287 -22.52 -23.83 2.50
N GLY A 288 -22.87 -25.10 2.72
CA GLY A 288 -22.37 -26.21 1.91
C GLY A 288 -21.02 -26.75 2.37
N ILE A 289 -20.34 -27.44 1.46
CA ILE A 289 -19.03 -28.10 1.68
C ILE A 289 -17.98 -27.34 0.85
N GLY A 290 -16.76 -27.18 1.38
CA GLY A 290 -15.67 -26.53 0.67
C GLY A 290 -15.02 -27.48 -0.34
N MET A 291 -15.07 -27.14 -1.63
CA MET A 291 -14.43 -27.89 -2.72
C MET A 291 -13.25 -27.11 -3.27
N LEU A 292 -12.12 -27.24 -2.57
CA LEU A 292 -10.91 -26.49 -2.88
C LEU A 292 -10.17 -27.01 -4.11
N ASP A 293 -10.35 -28.28 -4.44
CA ASP A 293 -9.82 -28.92 -5.66
C ASP A 293 -10.30 -28.22 -6.93
N ILE A 294 -11.60 -27.97 -7.05
CA ILE A 294 -12.19 -27.30 -8.22
C ILE A 294 -11.73 -25.84 -8.27
N ALA A 295 -11.75 -25.16 -7.11
CA ALA A 295 -11.35 -23.75 -7.03
C ALA A 295 -9.87 -23.53 -7.36
N LEU A 296 -8.98 -24.43 -6.92
CA LEU A 296 -7.56 -24.37 -7.26
C LEU A 296 -7.33 -24.61 -8.76
N ASN A 297 -8.00 -25.61 -9.36
CA ASN A 297 -7.92 -25.83 -10.81
C ASN A 297 -8.34 -24.58 -11.60
N GLU A 298 -9.44 -23.94 -11.20
CA GLU A 298 -9.91 -22.71 -11.84
C GLU A 298 -8.93 -21.56 -11.67
N ALA A 299 -8.40 -21.35 -10.46
CA ALA A 299 -7.43 -20.29 -10.19
C ALA A 299 -6.17 -20.45 -11.04
N PHE A 300 -5.64 -21.68 -11.17
CA PHE A 300 -4.49 -21.95 -12.02
C PHE A 300 -4.81 -21.75 -13.51
N ASN A 301 -5.96 -22.22 -13.98
CA ASN A 301 -6.38 -22.02 -15.37
C ASN A 301 -6.51 -20.51 -15.68
N MET A 302 -7.18 -19.75 -14.82
CA MET A 302 -7.38 -18.32 -14.97
C MET A 302 -6.05 -17.55 -15.02
N LEU A 303 -5.15 -17.80 -14.07
CA LEU A 303 -3.83 -17.17 -14.06
C LEU A 303 -3.02 -17.54 -15.31
N ASN A 304 -3.09 -18.79 -15.76
CA ASN A 304 -2.41 -19.23 -16.96
C ASN A 304 -2.98 -18.54 -18.21
N GLU A 305 -4.31 -18.50 -18.38
CA GLU A 305 -4.95 -17.82 -19.50
C GLU A 305 -4.66 -16.32 -19.51
N PHE A 306 -4.76 -15.66 -18.36
CA PHE A 306 -4.50 -14.23 -18.21
C PHE A 306 -3.04 -13.85 -18.52
N ASN A 307 -2.08 -14.75 -18.23
CA ASN A 307 -0.69 -14.57 -18.64
C ASN A 307 -0.54 -14.65 -20.16
N HIS A 308 -1.24 -15.57 -20.82
CA HIS A 308 -1.16 -15.73 -22.28
C HIS A 308 -1.81 -14.58 -23.07
N THR A 309 -2.84 -13.92 -22.52
CA THR A 309 -3.47 -12.76 -23.18
C THR A 309 -2.61 -11.50 -23.13
N GLY A 310 -1.59 -11.45 -22.25
CA GLY A 310 -0.77 -10.27 -22.02
C GLY A 310 -1.53 -9.09 -21.42
N GLN A 311 -2.74 -9.33 -20.90
CA GLN A 311 -3.58 -8.32 -20.25
C GLN A 311 -3.25 -8.13 -18.77
N GLY A 312 -2.47 -9.04 -18.18
CA GLY A 312 -2.04 -8.96 -16.79
C GLY A 312 -0.76 -8.20 -16.56
N SER A 313 -0.26 -8.30 -15.32
CA SER A 313 0.98 -7.65 -14.89
C SER A 313 2.24 -8.26 -15.49
N ILE A 314 2.16 -9.48 -16.06
CA ILE A 314 3.26 -10.27 -16.68
C ILE A 314 4.41 -10.57 -15.69
N CYS A 315 4.33 -10.11 -14.45
CA CYS A 315 5.38 -10.19 -13.44
C CYS A 315 5.13 -11.37 -12.50
N SER A 316 4.34 -11.16 -11.46
CA SER A 316 4.14 -12.12 -10.38
C SER A 316 2.72 -12.64 -10.36
N GLN A 317 2.54 -13.94 -10.17
CA GLN A 317 1.22 -14.56 -10.04
C GLN A 317 1.08 -15.21 -8.67
N ALA A 318 -0.06 -15.00 -8.02
CA ALA A 318 -0.32 -15.57 -6.70
C ALA A 318 -1.76 -16.07 -6.52
N ILE A 319 -1.90 -17.14 -5.76
CA ILE A 319 -3.18 -17.65 -5.28
C ILE A 319 -3.21 -17.51 -3.76
N MET A 320 -4.21 -16.80 -3.24
CA MET A 320 -4.40 -16.62 -1.79
C MET A 320 -5.61 -17.44 -1.33
N LEU A 321 -5.40 -18.43 -0.48
CA LEU A 321 -6.42 -19.33 0.03
C LEU A 321 -6.79 -18.99 1.49
N ILE A 322 -8.00 -18.47 1.68
CA ILE A 322 -8.55 -18.16 3.01
C ILE A 322 -9.56 -19.22 3.41
N THR A 323 -9.17 -20.08 4.36
CA THR A 323 -9.97 -21.19 4.87
C THR A 323 -9.68 -21.43 6.36
N ASP A 324 -10.58 -22.13 7.04
CA ASP A 324 -10.34 -22.64 8.40
C ASP A 324 -9.58 -23.97 8.42
N GLY A 325 -9.35 -24.60 7.26
CA GLY A 325 -8.42 -25.71 7.10
C GLY A 325 -8.63 -26.47 5.79
N ALA A 326 -7.53 -26.99 5.23
CA ALA A 326 -7.59 -27.93 4.12
C ALA A 326 -7.86 -29.36 4.61
N VAL A 327 -8.66 -30.10 3.86
CA VAL A 327 -8.96 -31.53 4.12
C VAL A 327 -7.87 -32.43 3.53
N ASP A 328 -7.17 -31.96 2.49
CA ASP A 328 -6.17 -32.70 1.72
C ASP A 328 -4.96 -31.80 1.35
N THR A 329 -3.87 -32.38 0.85
CA THR A 329 -2.66 -31.66 0.41
C THR A 329 -2.75 -31.15 -1.04
N TYR A 330 -3.69 -31.68 -1.84
CA TYR A 330 -3.91 -31.32 -3.24
C TYR A 330 -2.65 -31.45 -4.13
N ASP A 331 -1.74 -32.36 -3.77
CA ASP A 331 -0.43 -32.54 -4.44
C ASP A 331 -0.57 -32.77 -5.94
N THR A 332 -1.64 -33.45 -6.38
CA THR A 332 -1.92 -33.72 -7.79
C THR A 332 -2.17 -32.46 -8.61
N ILE A 333 -2.84 -31.46 -8.04
CA ILE A 333 -3.13 -30.18 -8.71
C ILE A 333 -1.85 -29.36 -8.83
N PHE A 334 -1.09 -29.24 -7.73
CA PHE A 334 0.19 -28.56 -7.77
C PHE A 334 1.15 -29.25 -8.76
N ALA A 335 1.25 -30.57 -8.72
CA ALA A 335 2.08 -31.34 -9.64
C ALA A 335 1.73 -31.08 -11.11
N LYS A 336 0.44 -30.89 -11.41
CA LYS A 336 -0.05 -30.60 -12.77
C LYS A 336 0.25 -29.17 -13.22
N TYR A 337 0.05 -28.18 -12.35
CA TYR A 337 0.04 -26.77 -12.76
C TYR A 337 1.29 -25.97 -12.38
N ASN A 338 1.94 -26.31 -11.27
CA ASN A 338 2.98 -25.47 -10.69
C ASN A 338 4.35 -26.16 -10.61
N TRP A 339 4.43 -27.50 -10.64
CA TRP A 339 5.73 -28.19 -10.56
C TRP A 339 6.32 -28.48 -11.95
N PRO A 340 7.67 -28.45 -12.08
CA PRO A 340 8.67 -28.19 -11.03
C PRO A 340 9.02 -26.70 -10.85
N ASP A 341 8.59 -25.82 -11.76
CA ASP A 341 9.08 -24.44 -11.85
C ASP A 341 8.59 -23.50 -10.74
N ARG A 342 7.48 -23.86 -10.06
CA ARG A 342 6.80 -23.11 -8.99
C ARG A 342 6.59 -21.61 -9.31
N LYS A 343 6.09 -21.33 -10.51
CA LYS A 343 5.89 -19.96 -11.01
C LYS A 343 4.80 -19.19 -10.26
N VAL A 344 3.78 -19.89 -9.75
CA VAL A 344 2.67 -19.28 -9.03
C VAL A 344 2.88 -19.45 -7.52
N SER A 345 2.92 -18.33 -6.80
CA SER A 345 3.04 -18.33 -5.34
C SER A 345 1.69 -18.65 -4.68
N THR A 346 1.62 -19.66 -3.83
CA THR A 346 0.37 -20.00 -3.12
C THR A 346 0.49 -19.63 -1.65
N LEU A 347 -0.43 -18.85 -1.10
CA LEU A 347 -0.42 -18.41 0.30
C LEU A 347 -1.71 -18.88 0.98
N SER A 348 -1.61 -19.50 2.16
CA SER A 348 -2.79 -19.92 2.93
C SER A 348 -2.74 -19.40 4.37
N PRO A 349 -3.30 -18.21 4.64
CA PRO A 349 -3.53 -17.76 6.01
C PRO A 349 -4.64 -18.59 6.66
N LEU A 350 -4.24 -19.48 7.57
CA LEU A 350 -5.17 -20.31 8.35
C LEU A 350 -5.86 -19.48 9.44
N LEU A 351 -7.20 -19.46 9.42
CA LEU A 351 -8.01 -18.69 10.39
C LEU A 351 -8.15 -19.37 11.76
N ASN A 352 -7.77 -20.64 11.86
CA ASN A 352 -7.69 -21.34 13.13
C ASN A 352 -6.26 -21.20 13.65
N GLY A 353 -6.04 -20.46 14.75
CA GLY A 353 -4.75 -20.20 15.39
C GLY A 353 -3.98 -21.42 15.92
N LYS A 354 -4.08 -22.58 15.27
CA LYS A 354 -3.17 -23.70 15.40
C LYS A 354 -2.11 -23.58 14.30
N PRO A 355 -0.82 -23.44 14.64
CA PRO A 355 0.24 -23.53 13.66
C PRO A 355 0.23 -24.95 13.10
N LYS A 356 -0.42 -25.16 11.96
CA LYS A 356 -0.01 -26.23 11.06
C LYS A 356 1.12 -25.64 10.22
N THR A 357 2.19 -26.41 10.12
CA THR A 357 3.38 -26.11 9.32
C THR A 357 3.00 -25.40 8.02
N PRO A 358 3.72 -24.34 7.61
CA PRO A 358 3.57 -23.83 6.26
C PRO A 358 3.70 -25.02 5.31
N TYR A 359 2.70 -25.20 4.45
CA TYR A 359 2.79 -26.21 3.41
C TYR A 359 4.11 -25.97 2.67
N PRO A 360 4.95 -27.00 2.46
CA PRO A 360 6.06 -26.85 1.55
C PRO A 360 5.47 -26.66 0.15
N ILE A 361 5.26 -25.38 -0.21
CA ILE A 361 4.94 -24.93 -1.57
C ILE A 361 6.15 -25.23 -2.44
#